data_AF-A0AAX6FJW9-F1
#
_entry.id   AF-A0AAX6FJW9-F1
#
_cell.length_a   1.000
_cell.length_b   1.000
_cell.length_c   1.000
_cell.angle_alpha   90.00
_cell.angle_beta   90.00
_cell.angle_gamma   90.00
#
_symmetry.space_group_name_H-M   'P 1'
#
loop_
_entity.id
_entity.type
_entity.pdbx_description
1 polymer ?
#
loop_
_entity_poly.entity_id
_entity_poly.type
_entity_poly.pdbx_seq_one_letter_code
_entity_poly.pdbx_strand_id
1 'polypeptide(L)'
;MAETYDNLSGTVKIAMVGKFTGLSDAYLSVVKALLHACVACSLRPSVEWIAASDLEDESARTTPEAHASAWETLKSCACILVPGGFGDRGVPGMILAAKFARENSVPYLGICLGLQISVIEYSRYVLGLERANSEEFDSQTPHPVVIFMPEGSGTHMGSTMRLGSRITFFKNPDCVTSKLYQNSASVVERHRHKYEVNPDFIGQLESAGLKFVGSDESGRRMEVLELRSHPYYIGVQFHPEFKSRPGRPSALFLGLILAATGRLQTYLSHLPGLSSGTSQ
;
A
#
# COMPACT_ATOMS: atom_id res chain seq x y z
N MET A 1 14.83 20.56 12.18
CA MET A 1 14.28 19.18 12.21
C MET A 1 14.31 18.59 13.60
N ALA A 2 15.46 18.59 14.31
CA ALA A 2 15.51 18.19 15.73
C ALA A 2 14.58 19.07 16.59
N GLU A 3 14.76 20.40 16.56
CA GLU A 3 13.87 21.36 17.24
C GLU A 3 12.41 21.24 16.78
N THR A 4 12.19 20.97 15.49
CA THR A 4 10.85 20.76 14.94
C THR A 4 10.19 19.54 15.57
N TYR A 5 10.93 18.43 15.73
CA TYR A 5 10.44 17.18 16.31
C TYR A 5 10.13 17.31 17.79
N ASP A 6 11.01 17.99 18.54
CA ASP A 6 10.86 18.18 19.98
C ASP A 6 9.62 19.02 20.32
N ASN A 7 9.23 19.94 19.42
CA ASN A 7 8.07 20.82 19.58
C ASN A 7 6.74 20.26 19.02
N LEU A 8 6.71 19.03 18.50
CA LEU A 8 5.47 18.45 17.97
C LEU A 8 4.50 18.06 19.10
N SER A 9 3.26 18.54 19.02
CA SER A 9 2.20 18.24 20.01
C SER A 9 1.12 17.29 19.49
N GLY A 10 0.85 17.27 18.18
CA GLY A 10 -0.13 16.36 17.58
C GLY A 10 0.44 14.97 17.30
N THR A 11 -0.38 13.93 17.46
CA THR A 11 -0.04 12.54 17.15
C THR A 11 -0.96 11.98 16.07
N VAL A 12 -0.47 11.01 15.30
CA VAL A 12 -1.30 10.24 14.35
C VAL A 12 -1.09 8.76 14.60
N LYS A 13 -2.19 8.05 14.90
CA LYS A 13 -2.18 6.60 15.11
C LYS A 13 -2.20 5.87 13.77
N ILE A 14 -1.19 5.05 13.53
CA ILE A 14 -0.97 4.33 12.28
C ILE A 14 -0.96 2.84 12.60
N ALA A 15 -1.91 2.09 12.05
CA ALA A 15 -1.90 0.64 12.16
C ALA A 15 -0.86 0.05 11.21
N MET A 16 0.15 -0.62 11.76
CA MET A 16 1.09 -1.44 11.01
C MET A 16 0.66 -2.91 11.10
N VAL A 17 0.00 -3.40 10.05
CA VAL A 17 -0.49 -4.78 9.99
C VAL A 17 0.54 -5.64 9.28
N GLY A 18 1.23 -6.50 10.02
CA GLY A 18 2.37 -7.24 9.52
C GLY A 18 2.58 -8.58 10.20
N LYS A 19 3.61 -9.31 9.77
CA LYS A 19 3.96 -10.64 10.30
C LYS A 19 4.83 -10.58 11.56
N PHE A 20 5.60 -9.51 11.73
CA PHE A 20 6.62 -9.40 12.77
C PHE A 20 6.40 -8.17 13.65
N THR A 21 5.46 -8.25 14.58
CA THR A 21 5.18 -7.15 15.53
C THR A 21 6.26 -6.96 16.60
N GLY A 22 7.01 -8.02 16.93
CA GLY A 22 8.07 -8.00 17.95
C GLY A 22 9.46 -7.60 17.45
N LEU A 23 9.64 -7.37 16.13
CA LEU A 23 10.93 -7.05 15.53
C LEU A 23 10.83 -5.74 14.74
N SER A 24 10.85 -4.62 15.44
CA SER A 24 10.78 -3.27 14.84
C SER A 24 11.86 -3.06 13.75
N ASP A 25 13.01 -3.72 13.88
CA ASP A 25 14.11 -3.68 12.91
C ASP A 25 13.73 -4.24 11.53
N ALA A 26 12.81 -5.22 11.47
CA ALA A 26 12.33 -5.78 10.20
C ALA A 26 11.58 -4.74 9.35
N TYR A 27 11.10 -3.66 9.96
CA TYR A 27 10.35 -2.59 9.31
C TYR A 27 11.00 -1.21 9.47
N LEU A 28 12.30 -1.17 9.80
CA LEU A 28 13.01 0.09 10.10
C LEU A 28 12.88 1.13 8.97
N SER A 29 13.00 0.73 7.71
CA SER A 29 12.84 1.63 6.56
C SER A 29 11.45 2.25 6.50
N VAL A 30 10.40 1.46 6.76
CA VAL A 30 9.00 1.89 6.79
C VAL A 30 8.77 2.86 7.95
N VAL A 31 9.25 2.53 9.15
CA VAL A 31 9.14 3.40 10.34
C VAL A 31 9.84 4.74 10.10
N LYS A 32 11.04 4.75 9.49
CA LYS A 32 11.72 6.01 9.14
C LYS A 32 10.95 6.80 8.07
N ALA A 33 10.34 6.13 7.10
CA ALA A 33 9.52 6.81 6.10
C ALA A 33 8.26 7.45 6.71
N LEU A 34 7.57 6.76 7.64
CA LEU A 34 6.47 7.31 8.42
C LEU A 34 6.92 8.52 9.26
N LEU A 35 8.07 8.41 9.91
CA LEU A 35 8.64 9.52 10.68
C LEU A 35 8.87 10.76 9.81
N HIS A 36 9.50 10.62 8.64
CA HIS A 36 9.71 11.75 7.74
C HIS A 36 8.38 12.39 7.31
N ALA A 37 7.37 11.57 6.96
CA ALA A 37 6.05 12.05 6.54
C ALA A 37 5.31 12.77 7.68
N CYS A 38 5.33 12.21 8.90
CA CYS A 38 4.70 12.81 10.07
C CYS A 38 5.36 14.14 10.45
N VAL A 39 6.70 14.20 10.45
CA VAL A 39 7.44 15.44 10.73
C VAL A 39 7.12 16.53 9.70
N ALA A 40 7.04 16.19 8.41
CA ALA A 40 6.62 17.13 7.37
C ALA A 40 5.17 17.64 7.56
N CYS A 41 4.36 16.86 8.28
CA CYS A 41 2.98 17.18 8.63
C CYS A 41 2.82 17.84 10.01
N SER A 42 3.93 18.13 10.71
CA SER A 42 3.98 18.59 12.11
C SER A 42 3.27 17.66 13.09
N LEU A 43 3.47 16.34 12.94
CA LEU A 43 2.87 15.29 13.77
C LEU A 43 3.92 14.29 14.25
N ARG A 44 3.69 13.69 15.42
CA ARG A 44 4.44 12.53 15.91
C ARG A 44 3.75 11.23 15.44
N PRO A 45 4.49 10.27 14.85
CA PRO A 45 3.93 8.96 14.53
C PRO A 45 3.66 8.16 15.81
N SER A 46 2.46 7.61 15.96
CA SER A 46 2.15 6.52 16.91
C SER A 46 1.92 5.27 16.09
N VAL A 47 2.92 4.40 16.00
CA VAL A 47 2.84 3.15 15.23
C VAL A 47 2.29 2.06 16.13
N GLU A 48 1.06 1.65 15.84
CA GLU A 48 0.40 0.55 16.53
C GLU A 48 0.67 -0.75 15.75
N TRP A 49 1.40 -1.67 16.39
CA TRP A 49 1.82 -2.92 15.76
C TRP A 49 0.73 -3.98 15.91
N ILE A 50 0.24 -4.49 14.79
CA ILE A 50 -0.83 -5.49 14.76
C ILE A 50 -0.32 -6.74 14.04
N ALA A 51 -0.30 -7.86 14.75
CA ALA A 51 0.08 -9.12 14.16
C ALA A 51 -1.08 -9.55 13.27
N ALA A 52 -0.81 -9.73 11.99
CA ALA A 52 -1.86 -10.04 11.03
C ALA A 52 -2.60 -11.33 11.41
N SER A 53 -1.91 -12.32 11.97
CA SER A 53 -2.54 -13.55 12.49
C SER A 53 -3.63 -13.27 13.53
N ASP A 54 -3.44 -12.28 14.41
CA ASP A 54 -4.40 -11.99 15.46
C ASP A 54 -5.71 -11.41 14.91
N LEU A 55 -5.71 -10.88 13.67
CA LEU A 55 -6.93 -10.41 13.01
C LEU A 55 -7.78 -11.55 12.42
N GLU A 56 -7.24 -12.76 12.31
CA GLU A 56 -7.89 -13.89 11.64
C GLU A 56 -9.07 -14.46 12.44
N ASP A 57 -10.06 -15.00 11.75
CA ASP A 57 -11.24 -15.64 12.36
C ASP A 57 -10.87 -16.87 13.20
N GLU A 58 -9.73 -17.52 12.90
CA GLU A 58 -9.21 -18.59 13.74
C GLU A 58 -8.80 -18.09 15.12
N SER A 59 -8.10 -16.96 15.19
CA SER A 59 -7.68 -16.32 16.45
C SER A 59 -8.84 -15.87 17.30
N ALA A 60 -10.00 -15.55 16.71
CA ALA A 60 -11.22 -15.31 17.48
C ALA A 60 -11.62 -16.53 18.35
N ARG A 61 -11.23 -17.74 17.95
CA ARG A 61 -11.50 -18.99 18.67
C ARG A 61 -10.32 -19.44 19.54
N THR A 62 -9.10 -19.31 19.04
CA THR A 62 -7.90 -19.83 19.72
C THR A 62 -7.26 -18.84 20.68
N THR A 63 -7.30 -17.54 20.38
CA THR A 63 -6.70 -16.45 21.16
C THR A 63 -7.63 -15.21 21.23
N PRO A 64 -8.85 -15.34 21.79
CA PRO A 64 -9.91 -14.33 21.69
C PRO A 64 -9.51 -12.95 22.24
N GLU A 65 -8.70 -12.90 23.30
CA GLU A 65 -8.22 -11.63 23.89
C GLU A 65 -7.26 -10.89 22.96
N ALA A 66 -6.31 -11.61 22.36
CA ALA A 66 -5.38 -11.03 21.39
C ALA A 66 -6.13 -10.57 20.12
N HIS A 67 -7.10 -11.36 19.67
CA HIS A 67 -7.95 -11.02 18.53
C HIS A 67 -8.78 -9.75 18.79
N ALA A 68 -9.45 -9.67 19.94
CA ALA A 68 -10.23 -8.50 20.31
C ALA A 68 -9.36 -7.24 20.40
N SER A 69 -8.20 -7.34 21.06
CA SER A 69 -7.24 -6.23 21.19
C SER A 69 -6.68 -5.77 19.84
N ALA A 70 -6.35 -6.70 18.94
CA ALA A 70 -5.88 -6.40 17.59
C ALA A 70 -6.93 -5.62 16.78
N TRP A 71 -8.20 -6.05 16.83
CA TRP A 71 -9.30 -5.36 16.15
C TRP A 71 -9.64 -4.01 16.77
N GLU A 72 -9.61 -3.88 18.09
CA GLU A 72 -9.79 -2.60 18.79
C GLU A 72 -8.71 -1.60 18.36
N THR A 73 -7.46 -2.06 18.38
CA THR A 73 -6.30 -1.26 17.96
C THR A 73 -6.45 -0.81 16.50
N LEU A 74 -6.77 -1.74 15.59
CA LEU A 74 -6.98 -1.44 14.16
C LEU A 74 -8.06 -0.36 13.96
N LYS A 75 -9.21 -0.50 14.63
CA LYS A 75 -10.35 0.42 14.54
C LYS A 75 -10.05 1.80 15.14
N SER A 76 -9.11 1.89 16.08
CA SER A 76 -8.70 3.15 16.71
C SER A 76 -7.68 3.96 15.89
N CYS A 77 -7.10 3.37 14.85
CA CYS A 77 -6.07 4.00 14.03
C CYS A 77 -6.66 4.91 12.95
N ALA A 78 -5.94 5.98 12.63
CA ALA A 78 -6.34 6.95 11.62
C ALA A 78 -6.02 6.49 10.18
N CYS A 79 -5.11 5.53 10.04
CA CYS A 79 -4.78 4.90 8.77
C CYS A 79 -4.18 3.51 8.96
N ILE A 80 -4.17 2.72 7.89
CA ILE A 80 -3.68 1.35 7.85
C ILE A 80 -2.57 1.26 6.79
N LEU A 81 -1.46 0.63 7.15
CA LEU A 81 -0.39 0.29 6.22
C LEU A 81 -0.10 -1.21 6.32
N VAL A 82 -0.08 -1.85 5.15
CA VAL A 82 0.34 -3.25 5.00
C VAL A 82 1.68 -3.25 4.24
N PRO A 83 2.79 -3.58 4.91
CA PRO A 83 4.12 -3.53 4.31
C PRO A 83 4.38 -4.75 3.42
N GLY A 84 5.57 -4.78 2.82
CA GLY A 84 6.05 -5.98 2.12
C GLY A 84 6.20 -7.18 3.05
N GLY A 85 6.11 -8.38 2.48
CA GLY A 85 6.23 -9.64 3.20
C GLY A 85 6.50 -10.81 2.26
N PHE A 86 6.58 -12.01 2.82
CA PHE A 86 6.76 -13.26 2.08
C PHE A 86 6.12 -14.44 2.82
N GLY A 87 5.65 -15.41 2.06
CA GLY A 87 4.91 -16.56 2.57
C GLY A 87 3.48 -16.23 3.00
N ASP A 88 2.74 -17.27 3.32
CA ASP A 88 1.29 -17.30 3.56
C ASP A 88 0.85 -16.81 4.96
N ARG A 89 1.71 -16.93 5.96
CA ARG A 89 1.35 -16.59 7.35
C ARG A 89 0.86 -15.15 7.51
N GLY A 90 -0.33 -14.97 8.05
CA GLY A 90 -0.94 -13.66 8.31
C GLY A 90 -1.65 -13.07 7.08
N VAL A 91 -1.57 -13.70 5.91
CA VAL A 91 -2.25 -13.22 4.69
C VAL A 91 -3.76 -13.05 4.90
N PRO A 92 -4.50 -14.01 5.50
CA PRO A 92 -5.93 -13.83 5.75
C PRO A 92 -6.23 -12.58 6.60
N GLY A 93 -5.45 -12.32 7.65
CA GLY A 93 -5.62 -11.14 8.48
C GLY A 93 -5.27 -9.83 7.78
N MET A 94 -4.25 -9.82 6.90
CA MET A 94 -3.95 -8.65 6.06
C MET A 94 -5.09 -8.36 5.07
N ILE A 95 -5.72 -9.40 4.51
CA ILE A 95 -6.91 -9.27 3.66
C ILE A 95 -8.06 -8.64 4.46
N LEU A 96 -8.31 -9.09 5.68
CA LEU A 96 -9.34 -8.51 6.56
C LEU A 96 -9.04 -7.04 6.91
N ALA A 97 -7.78 -6.68 7.14
CA ALA A 97 -7.38 -5.29 7.37
C ALA A 97 -7.61 -4.41 6.13
N ALA A 98 -7.26 -4.89 4.94
CA ALA A 98 -7.49 -4.19 3.68
C ALA A 98 -9.00 -4.02 3.39
N LYS A 99 -9.81 -5.02 3.72
CA LYS A 99 -11.27 -4.97 3.63
C LYS A 99 -11.85 -3.93 4.58
N PHE A 100 -11.42 -3.96 5.84
CA PHE A 100 -11.84 -2.98 6.84
C PHE A 100 -11.51 -1.57 6.38
N ALA A 101 -10.30 -1.35 5.86
CA ALA A 101 -9.90 -0.05 5.33
C ALA A 101 -10.84 0.42 4.22
N ARG A 102 -11.07 -0.43 3.20
CA ARG A 102 -11.93 -0.16 2.04
C ARG A 102 -13.36 0.20 2.45
N GLU A 103 -13.97 -0.58 3.34
CA GLU A 103 -15.38 -0.44 3.70
C GLU A 103 -15.65 0.70 4.67
N ASN A 104 -14.66 1.07 5.50
CA ASN A 104 -14.80 2.11 6.50
C ASN A 104 -14.14 3.44 6.08
N SER A 105 -13.70 3.55 4.82
CA SER A 105 -13.02 4.73 4.29
C SER A 105 -11.78 5.14 5.08
N VAL A 106 -11.08 4.16 5.69
CA VAL A 106 -9.85 4.41 6.46
C VAL A 106 -8.66 4.42 5.49
N PRO A 107 -7.87 5.50 5.41
CA PRO A 107 -6.72 5.61 4.52
C PRO A 107 -5.80 4.38 4.55
N TYR A 108 -5.52 3.83 3.37
CA TYR A 108 -4.78 2.59 3.18
C TYR A 108 -3.56 2.79 2.28
N LEU A 109 -2.41 2.24 2.72
CA LEU A 109 -1.22 2.07 1.89
C LEU A 109 -0.74 0.61 1.90
N GLY A 110 -0.83 -0.05 0.76
CA GLY A 110 -0.26 -1.39 0.54
C GLY A 110 1.09 -1.30 -0.16
N ILE A 111 2.14 -1.91 0.40
CA ILE A 111 3.49 -1.93 -0.19
C ILE A 111 3.86 -3.34 -0.58
N CYS A 112 4.26 -3.54 -1.83
CA CYS A 112 4.67 -4.83 -2.39
C CYS A 112 3.59 -5.90 -2.16
N LEU A 113 3.74 -6.76 -1.15
CA LEU A 113 2.69 -7.68 -0.69
C LEU A 113 1.36 -6.96 -0.40
N GLY A 114 1.38 -5.77 0.21
CA GLY A 114 0.15 -5.03 0.49
C GLY A 114 -0.69 -4.69 -0.76
N LEU A 115 -0.05 -4.41 -1.90
CA LEU A 115 -0.78 -4.26 -3.17
C LEU A 115 -1.47 -5.57 -3.56
N GLN A 116 -0.75 -6.68 -3.47
CA GLN A 116 -1.28 -8.01 -3.81
C GLN A 116 -2.44 -8.41 -2.90
N ILE A 117 -2.33 -8.12 -1.60
CA ILE A 117 -3.40 -8.31 -0.62
C ILE A 117 -4.65 -7.52 -1.01
N SER A 118 -4.50 -6.26 -1.42
CA SER A 118 -5.64 -5.46 -1.90
C SER A 118 -6.31 -6.08 -3.12
N VAL A 119 -5.54 -6.60 -4.08
CA VAL A 119 -6.11 -7.27 -5.27
C VAL A 119 -6.87 -8.54 -4.88
N ILE A 120 -6.32 -9.34 -3.97
CA ILE A 120 -6.97 -10.55 -3.46
C ILE A 120 -8.27 -10.18 -2.72
N GLU A 121 -8.21 -9.22 -1.80
CA GLU A 121 -9.36 -8.72 -1.04
C GLU A 121 -10.48 -8.26 -1.97
N TYR A 122 -10.16 -7.38 -2.91
CA TYR A 122 -11.14 -6.81 -3.81
C TYR A 122 -11.77 -7.88 -4.71
N SER A 123 -10.97 -8.84 -5.17
CA SER A 123 -11.46 -9.98 -5.96
C SER A 123 -12.44 -10.84 -5.16
N ARG A 124 -12.16 -11.12 -3.89
CA ARG A 124 -13.04 -11.92 -3.03
C ARG A 124 -14.34 -11.20 -2.70
N TYR A 125 -14.25 -9.96 -2.21
CA TYR A 125 -15.38 -9.28 -1.57
C TYR A 125 -16.17 -8.36 -2.49
N VAL A 126 -15.58 -7.91 -3.61
CA VAL A 126 -16.28 -7.06 -4.59
C VAL A 126 -16.65 -7.83 -5.85
N LEU A 127 -15.73 -8.66 -6.37
CA LEU A 127 -16.02 -9.48 -7.56
C LEU A 127 -16.70 -10.81 -7.22
N GLY A 128 -16.79 -11.20 -5.95
CA GLY A 128 -17.39 -12.47 -5.53
C GLY A 128 -16.53 -13.70 -5.85
N LEU A 129 -15.26 -13.52 -6.16
CA LEU A 129 -14.32 -14.61 -6.44
C LEU A 129 -13.79 -15.15 -5.11
N GLU A 130 -14.62 -15.86 -4.34
CA GLU A 130 -14.35 -16.25 -2.94
C GLU A 130 -12.97 -16.92 -2.74
N ARG A 131 -12.53 -17.72 -3.71
CA ARG A 131 -11.25 -18.43 -3.67
C ARG A 131 -10.09 -17.69 -4.34
N ALA A 132 -10.26 -16.45 -4.79
CA ALA A 132 -9.18 -15.66 -5.39
C ALA A 132 -7.96 -15.59 -4.48
N ASN A 133 -6.78 -15.87 -5.03
CA ASN A 133 -5.55 -15.90 -4.27
C ASN A 133 -4.32 -15.64 -5.14
N SER A 134 -3.16 -15.53 -4.47
CA SER A 134 -1.85 -15.59 -5.11
C SER A 134 -1.41 -17.04 -5.28
N GLU A 135 -0.75 -17.35 -6.40
CA GLU A 135 -0.04 -18.61 -6.59
C GLU A 135 1.05 -18.85 -5.52
N GLU A 136 1.54 -17.79 -4.86
CA GLU A 136 2.47 -17.92 -3.73
C GLU A 136 1.83 -18.65 -2.53
N PHE A 137 0.52 -18.43 -2.30
CA PHE A 137 -0.16 -18.87 -1.07
C PHE A 137 -1.10 -20.04 -1.31
N ASP A 138 -1.73 -20.11 -2.50
CA ASP A 138 -2.59 -21.21 -2.91
C ASP A 138 -2.39 -21.46 -4.41
N SER A 139 -1.51 -22.41 -4.76
CA SER A 139 -1.25 -22.79 -6.14
C SER A 139 -2.40 -23.55 -6.80
N GLN A 140 -3.44 -23.92 -6.04
CA GLN A 140 -4.63 -24.64 -6.52
C GLN A 140 -5.87 -23.74 -6.54
N THR A 141 -5.71 -22.42 -6.40
CA THR A 141 -6.82 -21.49 -6.53
C THR A 141 -7.42 -21.54 -7.94
N PRO A 142 -8.76 -21.60 -8.09
CA PRO A 142 -9.39 -21.46 -9.40
C PRO A 142 -9.31 -20.02 -9.94
N HIS A 143 -8.88 -19.06 -9.13
CA HIS A 143 -8.85 -17.64 -9.48
C HIS A 143 -7.48 -17.04 -9.10
N PRO A 144 -6.41 -17.35 -9.88
CA PRO A 144 -5.05 -16.88 -9.60
C PRO A 144 -4.91 -15.41 -10.01
N VAL A 145 -5.36 -14.50 -9.15
CA VAL A 145 -5.35 -13.05 -9.39
C VAL A 145 -3.96 -12.43 -9.25
N VAL A 146 -3.04 -13.15 -8.61
CA VAL A 146 -1.62 -12.83 -8.51
C VAL A 146 -0.82 -14.07 -8.91
N ILE A 147 0.07 -13.92 -9.88
CA ILE A 147 0.80 -15.02 -10.53
C ILE A 147 2.31 -14.81 -10.48
N PHE A 148 3.05 -15.91 -10.55
CA PHE A 148 4.50 -15.87 -10.66
C PHE A 148 4.91 -15.35 -12.04
N MET A 149 5.49 -14.14 -12.10
CA MET A 149 5.85 -13.48 -13.35
C MET A 149 7.28 -12.91 -13.29
N PRO A 150 8.30 -13.79 -13.20
CA PRO A 150 9.69 -13.41 -12.98
C PRO A 150 10.25 -12.56 -14.14
N GLU A 151 11.31 -11.80 -13.85
CA GLU A 151 12.15 -11.23 -14.90
C GLU A 151 13.16 -12.29 -15.36
N GLY A 152 13.48 -12.31 -16.66
CA GLY A 152 14.51 -13.20 -17.19
C GLY A 152 15.02 -12.71 -18.54
N SER A 153 16.34 -12.57 -18.65
CA SER A 153 17.06 -12.46 -19.93
C SER A 153 17.63 -13.82 -20.30
N GLY A 154 17.81 -14.09 -21.60
CA GLY A 154 18.38 -15.35 -22.11
C GLY A 154 19.82 -15.66 -21.66
N THR A 155 20.43 -14.82 -20.82
CA THR A 155 21.80 -14.95 -20.31
C THR A 155 21.90 -15.50 -18.88
N HIS A 156 20.80 -15.52 -18.13
CA HIS A 156 20.79 -16.06 -16.76
C HIS A 156 19.87 -17.28 -16.69
N MET A 157 20.45 -18.46 -16.43
CA MET A 157 19.67 -19.67 -16.20
C MET A 157 18.93 -19.56 -14.86
N GLY A 158 17.62 -19.30 -14.92
CA GLY A 158 16.71 -19.29 -13.78
C GLY A 158 15.75 -18.10 -13.79
N SER A 159 14.54 -18.30 -13.27
CA SER A 159 13.53 -17.26 -13.06
C SER A 159 14.02 -16.22 -12.04
N THR A 160 14.46 -15.04 -12.50
CA THR A 160 15.04 -14.02 -11.61
C THR A 160 13.97 -13.11 -10.99
N MET A 161 14.24 -12.65 -9.77
CA MET A 161 13.40 -11.68 -9.04
C MET A 161 13.43 -10.32 -9.75
N ARG A 162 12.29 -9.61 -9.82
CA ARG A 162 12.28 -8.19 -10.20
C ARG A 162 12.94 -7.39 -9.08
N LEU A 163 14.13 -6.86 -9.35
CA LEU A 163 15.01 -6.30 -8.34
C LEU A 163 15.65 -4.97 -8.79
N GLY A 164 15.74 -4.03 -7.85
CA GLY A 164 16.47 -2.78 -8.03
C GLY A 164 15.60 -1.65 -8.55
N SER A 165 16.23 -0.60 -9.06
CA SER A 165 15.52 0.57 -9.57
C SER A 165 14.84 0.23 -10.91
N ARG A 166 13.56 0.56 -11.02
CA ARG A 166 12.76 0.45 -12.25
C ARG A 166 11.94 1.72 -12.43
N ILE A 167 11.56 2.00 -13.68
CA ILE A 167 10.67 3.11 -14.01
C ILE A 167 9.24 2.57 -14.05
N THR A 168 8.35 3.23 -13.32
CA THR A 168 6.91 3.06 -13.38
C THR A 168 6.32 4.25 -14.15
N PHE A 169 5.55 3.97 -15.20
CA PHE A 169 4.86 5.00 -15.99
C PHE A 169 3.42 5.12 -15.52
N PHE A 170 2.93 6.35 -15.33
CA PHE A 170 1.53 6.58 -15.01
C PHE A 170 0.69 6.63 -16.30
N LYS A 171 -0.45 5.95 -16.29
CA LYS A 171 -1.37 5.90 -17.45
C LYS A 171 -1.97 7.26 -17.76
N ASN A 172 -2.23 8.07 -16.74
CA ASN A 172 -2.67 9.47 -16.85
C ASN A 172 -2.26 10.25 -15.59
N PRO A 173 -2.15 11.60 -15.67
CA PRO A 173 -1.78 12.43 -14.52
C PRO A 173 -2.95 12.63 -13.52
N ASP A 174 -4.18 12.27 -13.89
CA ASP A 174 -5.36 12.41 -13.03
C ASP A 174 -5.52 11.21 -12.08
N CYS A 175 -4.48 10.99 -11.28
CA CYS A 175 -4.47 10.04 -10.16
C CYS A 175 -3.81 10.68 -8.95
N VAL A 176 -4.15 10.21 -7.74
CA VAL A 176 -3.62 10.78 -6.50
C VAL A 176 -2.10 10.59 -6.44
N THR A 177 -1.63 9.44 -6.91
CA THR A 177 -0.21 9.08 -6.93
C THR A 177 0.60 10.05 -7.78
N SER A 178 0.22 10.28 -9.04
CA SER A 178 0.95 11.21 -9.93
C SER A 178 0.97 12.62 -9.34
N LYS A 179 -0.15 13.11 -8.81
CA LYS A 179 -0.22 14.41 -8.13
C LYS A 179 0.74 14.49 -6.95
N LEU A 180 0.78 13.47 -6.08
CA LEU A 180 1.74 13.40 -4.96
C LEU A 180 3.20 13.38 -5.44
N TYR A 181 3.47 12.79 -6.59
CA TYR A 181 4.75 12.84 -7.30
C TYR A 181 4.89 14.08 -8.21
N GLN A 182 4.23 15.19 -7.85
CA GLN A 182 4.34 16.49 -8.54
C GLN A 182 3.91 16.45 -10.02
N ASN A 183 2.84 15.72 -10.30
CA ASN A 183 2.30 15.52 -11.66
C ASN A 183 3.32 14.90 -12.63
N SER A 184 4.30 14.15 -12.12
CA SER A 184 5.26 13.45 -12.97
C SER A 184 4.54 12.39 -13.82
N ALA A 185 4.99 12.20 -15.06
CA ALA A 185 4.50 11.14 -15.96
C ALA A 185 5.04 9.75 -15.58
N SER A 186 6.13 9.71 -14.82
CA SER A 186 6.76 8.47 -14.37
C SER A 186 7.49 8.65 -13.05
N VAL A 187 7.72 7.57 -12.33
CA VAL A 187 8.58 7.54 -11.15
C VAL A 187 9.63 6.44 -11.28
N VAL A 188 10.77 6.66 -10.66
CA VAL A 188 11.77 5.59 -10.50
C VAL A 188 11.68 5.14 -9.06
N GLU A 189 11.45 3.86 -8.80
CA GLU A 189 11.38 3.30 -7.45
C GLU A 189 12.08 1.94 -7.39
N ARG A 190 12.30 1.43 -6.17
CA ARG A 190 13.02 0.16 -5.97
C ARG A 190 12.04 -0.99 -5.81
N HIS A 191 12.29 -2.08 -6.54
CA HIS A 191 11.50 -3.31 -6.49
C HIS A 191 12.29 -4.45 -5.86
N ARG A 192 11.56 -5.39 -5.24
CA ARG A 192 12.08 -6.65 -4.70
C ARG A 192 10.94 -7.67 -4.54
N HIS A 193 10.48 -8.24 -5.66
CA HIS A 193 9.39 -9.21 -5.65
C HIS A 193 9.44 -10.13 -6.87
N LYS A 194 8.56 -11.14 -6.89
CA LYS A 194 8.49 -12.18 -7.92
C LYS A 194 7.11 -12.37 -8.54
N TYR A 195 6.08 -11.87 -7.86
CA TYR A 195 4.68 -12.09 -8.19
C TYR A 195 4.04 -10.79 -8.64
N GLU A 196 3.18 -10.89 -9.63
CA GLU A 196 2.51 -9.77 -10.28
C GLU A 196 1.02 -10.02 -10.37
N VAL A 197 0.23 -8.96 -10.49
CA VAL A 197 -1.20 -9.08 -10.80
C VAL A 197 -1.36 -9.81 -12.13
N ASN A 198 -2.24 -10.81 -12.16
CA ASN A 198 -2.51 -11.56 -13.37
C ASN A 198 -3.18 -10.65 -14.42
N PRO A 199 -2.58 -10.48 -15.62
CA PRO A 199 -3.13 -9.62 -16.66
C PRO A 199 -4.57 -9.95 -17.06
N ASP A 200 -4.97 -11.22 -16.97
CA ASP A 200 -6.33 -11.68 -17.32
C ASP A 200 -7.40 -11.13 -16.35
N PHE A 201 -7.00 -10.70 -15.15
CA PHE A 201 -7.91 -10.14 -14.15
C PHE A 201 -7.93 -8.61 -14.13
N ILE A 202 -7.01 -7.93 -14.84
CA ILE A 202 -6.93 -6.45 -14.83
C ILE A 202 -8.24 -5.82 -15.30
N GLY A 203 -8.79 -6.28 -16.43
CA GLY A 203 -9.99 -5.68 -17.03
C GLY A 203 -11.21 -5.74 -16.11
N GLN A 204 -11.43 -6.87 -15.44
CA GLN A 204 -12.54 -7.03 -14.49
C GLN A 204 -12.35 -6.20 -13.21
N LEU A 205 -11.12 -6.14 -12.67
CA LEU A 205 -10.79 -5.31 -11.51
C LEU A 205 -11.02 -3.83 -11.79
N GLU A 206 -10.52 -3.34 -12.93
CA GLU A 206 -10.72 -1.94 -13.33
C GLU A 206 -12.19 -1.63 -13.60
N SER A 207 -12.95 -2.57 -14.18
CA SER A 207 -14.38 -2.38 -14.45
C SER A 207 -15.20 -2.30 -13.15
N ALA A 208 -14.82 -3.04 -12.12
CA ALA A 208 -15.47 -2.97 -10.80
C ALA A 208 -15.07 -1.75 -9.97
N GLY A 209 -13.93 -1.11 -10.28
CA GLY A 209 -13.55 0.19 -9.72
C GLY A 209 -12.12 0.28 -9.18
N LEU A 210 -11.41 -0.84 -9.05
CA LEU A 210 -10.01 -0.87 -8.63
C LEU A 210 -9.11 -0.53 -9.83
N LYS A 211 -8.66 0.73 -9.93
CA LYS A 211 -7.95 1.23 -11.10
C LYS A 211 -6.45 0.99 -10.98
N PHE A 212 -5.82 0.48 -12.03
CA PHE A 212 -4.37 0.45 -12.12
C PHE A 212 -3.88 1.71 -12.83
N VAL A 213 -3.23 2.60 -12.09
CA VAL A 213 -2.85 3.94 -12.58
C VAL A 213 -1.37 4.01 -12.99
N GLY A 214 -0.57 3.00 -12.66
CA GLY A 214 0.83 2.90 -13.05
C GLY A 214 1.23 1.50 -13.47
N SER A 215 2.11 1.40 -14.47
CA SER A 215 2.60 0.13 -15.01
C SER A 215 4.09 0.19 -15.37
N ASP A 216 4.69 -0.98 -15.61
CA ASP A 216 6.02 -1.06 -16.21
C ASP A 216 6.02 -0.57 -17.66
N GLU A 217 7.22 -0.47 -18.25
CA GLU A 217 7.42 -0.02 -19.64
C GLU A 217 6.64 -0.85 -20.67
N SER A 218 6.47 -2.16 -20.40
CA SER A 218 5.72 -3.04 -21.29
C SER A 218 4.20 -2.86 -21.19
N GLY A 219 3.72 -2.16 -20.15
CA GLY A 219 2.31 -2.06 -19.81
C GLY A 219 1.68 -3.36 -19.32
N ARG A 220 2.47 -4.44 -19.12
CA ARG A 220 1.96 -5.75 -18.69
C ARG A 220 1.90 -5.88 -17.18
N ARG A 221 2.85 -5.28 -16.46
CA ARG A 221 2.91 -5.35 -15.00
C ARG A 221 2.28 -4.09 -14.42
N MET A 222 1.21 -4.27 -13.66
CA MET A 222 0.59 -3.16 -12.94
C MET A 222 1.33 -2.89 -11.64
N GLU A 223 1.82 -1.66 -11.46
CA GLU A 223 2.71 -1.31 -10.35
C GLU A 223 2.06 -0.39 -9.33
N VAL A 224 0.96 0.28 -9.68
CA VAL A 224 0.21 1.17 -8.80
C VAL A 224 -1.29 0.94 -8.99
N LEU A 225 -2.01 0.68 -7.90
CA LEU A 225 -3.46 0.65 -7.87
C LEU A 225 -4.03 1.78 -7.01
N GLU A 226 -5.22 2.26 -7.38
CA GLU A 226 -6.02 3.23 -6.63
C GLU A 226 -7.50 2.84 -6.65
N LEU A 227 -8.20 3.05 -5.52
CA LEU A 227 -9.67 3.02 -5.48
C LEU A 227 -10.20 4.46 -5.44
N ARG A 228 -10.69 4.96 -6.58
CA ARG A 228 -11.04 6.39 -6.76
C ARG A 228 -12.17 6.88 -5.84
N SER A 229 -13.07 6.00 -5.42
CA SER A 229 -14.18 6.35 -4.51
C SER A 229 -13.76 6.48 -3.04
N HIS A 230 -12.50 6.16 -2.71
CA HIS A 230 -11.99 6.13 -1.35
C HIS A 230 -11.06 7.33 -1.08
N PRO A 231 -11.06 7.93 0.14
CA PRO A 231 -10.28 9.13 0.43
C PRO A 231 -8.77 8.97 0.18
N TYR A 232 -8.23 7.79 0.48
CA TYR A 232 -6.88 7.38 0.10
C TYR A 232 -6.76 5.86 0.18
N TYR A 233 -6.74 5.17 -0.96
CA TYR A 233 -6.54 3.72 -1.00
C TYR A 233 -5.58 3.42 -2.13
N ILE A 234 -4.30 3.27 -1.77
CA ILE A 234 -3.22 3.11 -2.73
C ILE A 234 -2.45 1.83 -2.42
N GLY A 235 -2.20 1.04 -3.44
CA GLY A 235 -1.28 -0.08 -3.39
C GLY A 235 -0.15 0.18 -4.38
N VAL A 236 1.09 -0.16 -4.02
CA VAL A 236 2.24 -0.12 -4.91
C VAL A 236 3.07 -1.38 -4.86
N GLN A 237 3.62 -1.80 -6.00
CA GLN A 237 4.51 -2.96 -6.09
C GLN A 237 5.93 -2.63 -5.62
N PHE A 238 6.39 -1.40 -5.85
CA PHE A 238 7.70 -0.94 -5.39
C PHE A 238 7.72 -0.65 -3.88
N HIS A 239 8.91 -0.36 -3.36
CA HIS A 239 9.19 0.01 -1.99
C HIS A 239 9.47 1.52 -1.87
N PRO A 240 8.43 2.36 -1.68
CA PRO A 240 8.56 3.81 -1.64
C PRO A 240 9.32 4.31 -0.39
N GLU A 241 9.50 3.46 0.62
CA GLU A 241 10.22 3.79 1.85
C GLU A 241 11.71 4.02 1.62
N PHE A 242 12.33 3.35 0.64
CA PHE A 242 13.78 3.45 0.41
C PHE A 242 14.23 4.80 -0.14
N LYS A 243 13.33 5.55 -0.77
CA LYS A 243 13.61 6.90 -1.30
C LYS A 243 13.20 8.03 -0.34
N SER A 244 12.59 7.70 0.80
CA SER A 244 12.24 8.68 1.82
C SER A 244 13.50 9.33 2.42
N ARG A 245 13.48 10.65 2.58
CA ARG A 245 14.55 11.42 3.24
C ARG A 245 13.93 12.41 4.25
N PRO A 246 14.66 12.81 5.29
CA PRO A 246 14.10 13.69 6.32
C PRO A 246 13.57 15.04 5.78
N GLY A 247 14.22 15.64 4.78
CA GLY A 247 13.75 16.88 4.11
C GLY A 247 12.94 16.66 2.84
N ARG A 248 12.73 15.39 2.45
CA ARG A 248 11.96 15.01 1.25
C ARG A 248 11.30 13.66 1.55
N PRO A 249 10.18 13.66 2.31
CA PRO A 249 9.51 12.43 2.67
C PRO A 249 9.04 11.70 1.41
N SER A 250 8.90 10.38 1.51
CA SER A 250 8.28 9.60 0.45
C SER A 250 6.86 10.10 0.17
N ALA A 251 6.54 10.34 -1.11
CA ALA A 251 5.29 10.97 -1.53
C ALA A 251 4.05 10.20 -1.06
N LEU A 252 4.10 8.86 -1.10
CA LEU A 252 2.99 8.01 -0.68
C LEU A 252 2.82 7.93 0.84
N PHE A 253 3.91 8.00 1.60
CA PHE A 253 3.83 8.11 3.05
C PHE A 253 3.26 9.48 3.46
N LEU A 254 3.69 10.56 2.81
CA LEU A 254 3.14 11.89 3.02
C LEU A 254 1.64 11.93 2.68
N GLY A 255 1.25 11.36 1.53
CA GLY A 255 -0.15 11.24 1.12
C GLY A 255 -1.01 10.51 2.15
N LEU A 256 -0.51 9.39 2.69
CA LEU A 256 -1.20 8.62 3.73
C LEU A 256 -1.45 9.45 5.00
N ILE A 257 -0.45 10.18 5.50
CA ILE A 257 -0.59 10.99 6.72
C ILE A 257 -1.48 12.22 6.49
N LEU A 258 -1.38 12.85 5.32
CA LEU A 258 -2.28 13.93 4.94
C LEU A 258 -3.73 13.44 4.85
N ALA A 259 -3.97 12.25 4.29
CA ALA A 259 -5.29 11.65 4.23
C ALA A 259 -5.83 11.32 5.64
N ALA A 260 -5.00 10.70 6.48
CA ALA A 260 -5.31 10.36 7.87
C ALA A 260 -5.69 11.59 8.72
N THR A 261 -5.27 12.78 8.30
CA THR A 261 -5.55 14.05 8.99
C THR A 261 -6.48 14.98 8.21
N GLY A 262 -7.14 14.49 7.15
CA GLY A 262 -8.10 15.27 6.36
C GLY A 262 -7.49 16.43 5.56
N ARG A 263 -6.17 16.48 5.41
CA ARG A 263 -5.43 17.57 4.75
C ARG A 263 -5.02 17.27 3.30
N LEU A 264 -5.26 16.05 2.81
CA LEU A 264 -4.81 15.63 1.48
C LEU A 264 -5.35 16.52 0.36
N GLN A 265 -6.65 16.77 0.31
CA GLN A 265 -7.25 17.55 -0.79
C GLN A 265 -6.71 18.99 -0.82
N THR A 266 -6.61 19.62 0.35
CA THR A 266 -5.98 20.95 0.49
C THR A 266 -4.52 20.92 0.03
N TYR A 267 -3.76 19.89 0.39
CA TYR A 267 -2.37 19.77 -0.07
C TYR A 267 -2.29 19.64 -1.60
N LEU A 268 -3.12 18.79 -2.20
CA LEU A 268 -3.12 18.56 -3.64
C LEU A 268 -3.51 19.82 -4.43
N SER A 269 -4.46 20.63 -3.94
CA SER A 269 -4.88 21.86 -4.62
C SER A 269 -3.82 22.96 -4.66
N HIS A 270 -2.85 22.93 -3.74
CA HIS A 270 -1.76 23.90 -3.66
C HIS A 270 -0.51 23.48 -4.44
N LEU A 271 -0.51 22.31 -5.09
CA LEU A 271 0.62 21.89 -5.90
C LEU A 271 0.74 22.79 -7.15
N PRO A 272 1.94 23.33 -7.46
CA PRO A 272 2.13 24.18 -8.62
C PRO A 272 1.77 23.42 -9.91
N GLY A 273 0.95 24.05 -10.76
CA GLY A 273 0.40 23.44 -11.99
C GLY A 273 -1.10 23.19 -11.98
N LEU A 274 -1.79 23.40 -10.84
CA LEU A 274 -3.26 23.27 -10.70
C LEU A 274 -4.00 24.62 -10.72
N SER A 275 -3.36 25.71 -11.16
CA SER A 275 -4.06 26.98 -11.42
C SER A 275 -5.20 26.71 -12.40
N SER A 276 -6.42 26.73 -11.87
CA SER A 276 -7.66 26.64 -12.61
C SER A 276 -7.60 27.63 -13.77
N GLY A 277 -7.62 27.09 -15.00
CA GLY A 277 -8.10 27.84 -16.14
C GLY A 277 -9.53 28.26 -15.81
N THR A 278 -9.69 29.49 -15.35
CA THR A 278 -10.99 30.10 -15.20
C THR A 278 -11.44 30.45 -16.60
N SER A 279 -12.47 29.76 -17.05
CA SER A 279 -13.22 30.05 -18.27
C SER A 279 -13.56 31.55 -18.32
N GLN A 280 -13.27 32.18 -19.46
CA GLN A 280 -14.09 33.30 -19.95
C GLN A 280 -15.38 32.74 -20.55
#